data_AF-A0A401TYB8-F1
#
_entry.id   AF-A0A401TYB8-F1
#
_cell.length_a   1.000
_cell.length_b   1.000
_cell.length_c   1.000
_cell.angle_alpha   90.00
_cell.angle_beta   90.00
_cell.angle_gamma   90.00
#
_symmetry.space_group_name_H-M   'P 1'
#
loop_
_entity.id
_entity.type
_entity.pdbx_description
1 polymer ?
#
loop_
_entity_poly.entity_id
_entity_poly.type
_entity_poly.pdbx_seq_one_letter_code
_entity_poly.pdbx_strand_id
1 'polypeptide(L)'
;KERFRKAIYAEASRGLGEDYDFTPPREYVGVYLERRRESGFQLYNTLGIARGDRAAYAKQALENYNFFGAPHIAVIHTNEPLGIYGAIDCGGYVSNFMLAAQALGLGTIPQAALARHSGLIRRHFSLPDDRRVVCGISFGYADHAHKVNSYRTSRATVADTVTFVDV
;
A
#
# COMPACT_ATOMS: atom_id res chain seq x y z
N LYS A 1 -11.22 11.77 7.90
CA LYS A 1 -10.87 11.32 6.54
C LYS A 1 -10.71 12.47 5.53
N GLU A 2 -11.75 13.28 5.26
CA GLU A 2 -11.74 14.19 4.10
C GLU A 2 -10.68 15.31 4.17
N ARG A 3 -10.45 15.90 5.34
CA ARG A 3 -9.36 16.88 5.55
C ARG A 3 -7.99 16.27 5.25
N PHE A 4 -7.74 15.07 5.75
CA PHE A 4 -6.49 14.33 5.51
C PHE A 4 -6.32 14.01 4.02
N ARG A 5 -7.36 13.48 3.36
CA ARG A 5 -7.38 13.17 1.92
C ARG A 5 -6.94 14.38 1.09
N LYS A 6 -7.54 15.55 1.34
CA LYS A 6 -7.20 16.79 0.62
C LYS A 6 -5.74 17.19 0.82
N ALA A 7 -5.24 17.09 2.06
CA ALA A 7 -3.86 17.44 2.38
C ALA A 7 -2.84 16.51 1.68
N ILE A 8 -2.99 15.19 1.86
CA ILE A 8 -2.04 14.22 1.32
C ILE A 8 -2.10 14.12 -0.21
N TYR A 9 -3.29 14.26 -0.81
CA TYR A 9 -3.44 14.31 -2.27
C TYR A 9 -2.74 15.53 -2.85
N ALA A 10 -2.89 16.70 -2.23
CA ALA A 10 -2.24 17.92 -2.69
C ALA A 10 -0.70 17.80 -2.61
N GLU A 11 -0.16 17.26 -1.52
CA GLU A 11 1.28 17.04 -1.37
C GLU A 11 1.82 16.06 -2.43
N ALA A 12 1.17 14.92 -2.58
CA ALA A 12 1.54 13.92 -3.58
C ALA A 12 1.46 14.45 -5.02
N SER A 13 0.44 15.25 -5.36
CA SER A 13 0.26 15.80 -6.70
C SER A 13 1.30 16.86 -7.09
N ARG A 14 1.92 17.52 -6.10
CA ARG A 14 2.94 18.56 -6.34
C ARG A 14 4.34 17.97 -6.54
N GLY A 15 4.55 16.71 -6.16
CA GLY A 15 5.84 16.04 -6.33
C GLY A 15 6.95 16.63 -5.46
N LEU A 16 6.62 17.14 -4.27
CA LEU A 16 7.56 17.84 -3.36
C LEU A 16 8.62 16.94 -2.69
N GLY A 17 8.82 15.72 -3.20
CA GLY A 17 9.68 14.69 -2.59
C GLY A 17 8.89 13.67 -1.76
N GLU A 18 9.57 12.59 -1.37
CA GLU A 18 9.05 11.54 -0.48
C GLU A 18 9.90 11.55 0.81
N ASP A 19 9.27 11.40 1.98
CA ASP A 19 9.91 11.43 3.30
C ASP A 19 9.56 10.20 4.15
N TYR A 20 9.45 9.01 3.52
CA TYR A 20 9.15 7.76 4.24
C TYR A 20 10.17 7.45 5.36
N ASP A 21 9.67 6.81 6.41
CA ASP A 21 10.45 6.48 7.60
C ASP A 21 11.33 5.22 7.46
N PHE A 22 10.96 4.32 6.56
CA PHE A 22 11.66 3.06 6.31
C PHE A 22 12.30 3.09 4.92
N THR A 23 13.58 2.76 4.86
CA THR A 23 14.33 2.68 3.59
C THR A 23 13.61 1.78 2.59
N PRO A 24 13.36 2.24 1.35
CA PRO A 24 12.62 1.48 0.36
C PRO A 24 13.56 0.44 -0.25
N PRO A 25 13.02 -0.56 -0.97
CA PRO A 25 13.86 -1.51 -1.69
C PRO A 25 14.80 -0.79 -2.66
N ARG A 26 16.12 -1.02 -2.50
CA ARG A 26 17.17 -0.47 -3.37
C ARG A 26 16.91 -0.80 -4.84
N GLU A 27 16.54 -2.05 -5.10
CA GLU A 27 16.16 -2.55 -6.42
C GLU A 27 15.29 -3.80 -6.31
N TYR A 28 14.65 -4.18 -7.41
CA TYR A 28 14.00 -5.47 -7.58
C TYR A 28 14.73 -6.19 -8.71
N VAL A 29 15.20 -7.42 -8.46
CA VAL A 29 16.00 -8.22 -9.41
C VAL A 29 15.34 -9.56 -9.70
N GLY A 30 15.56 -10.10 -10.90
CA GLY A 30 15.04 -11.41 -11.33
C GLY A 30 13.53 -11.54 -11.11
N VAL A 31 13.13 -12.65 -10.47
CA VAL A 31 11.72 -13.00 -10.22
C VAL A 31 10.94 -11.92 -9.46
N TYR A 32 11.60 -11.12 -8.61
CA TYR A 32 10.94 -10.03 -7.88
C TYR A 32 10.52 -8.87 -8.80
N LEU A 33 11.36 -8.55 -9.79
CA LEU A 33 11.06 -7.53 -10.79
C LEU A 33 9.95 -8.00 -11.73
N GLU A 34 9.99 -9.28 -12.12
CA GLU A 34 8.96 -9.91 -12.95
C GLU A 34 7.60 -9.86 -12.27
N ARG A 35 7.50 -10.33 -11.01
CA ARG A 35 6.26 -10.29 -10.22
C ARG A 35 5.73 -8.87 -10.04
N ARG A 36 6.62 -7.89 -9.79
CA ARG A 36 6.23 -6.47 -9.69
C ARG A 36 5.64 -5.95 -11.01
N ARG A 37 6.25 -6.30 -12.15
CA ARG A 37 5.76 -5.91 -13.48
C ARG A 37 4.45 -6.59 -13.83
N GLU A 38 4.33 -7.89 -13.60
CA GLU A 38 3.11 -8.66 -13.82
C GLU A 38 1.92 -8.05 -13.07
N SER A 39 2.08 -7.83 -11.76
CA SER A 39 1.03 -7.23 -10.94
C SER A 39 0.64 -5.83 -11.41
N GLY A 40 1.61 -5.02 -11.86
CA GLY A 40 1.34 -3.69 -12.42
C GLY A 40 0.59 -3.75 -13.76
N PHE A 41 0.98 -4.66 -14.65
CA PHE A 41 0.31 -4.85 -15.93
C PHE A 41 -1.11 -5.40 -15.78
N GLN A 42 -1.35 -6.33 -14.85
CA GLN A 42 -2.69 -6.82 -14.55
C GLN A 42 -3.63 -5.68 -14.14
N LEU A 43 -3.16 -4.77 -13.27
CA LEU A 43 -3.92 -3.59 -12.87
C LEU A 43 -4.26 -2.70 -14.08
N TYR A 44 -3.25 -2.30 -14.86
CA TYR A 44 -3.43 -1.38 -15.98
C TYR A 44 -4.28 -1.97 -17.10
N ASN A 45 -4.07 -3.24 -17.46
CA ASN A 45 -4.85 -3.94 -18.47
C ASN A 45 -6.34 -4.00 -18.07
N THR A 46 -6.61 -4.29 -16.80
CA THR A 46 -8.00 -4.35 -16.28
C THR A 46 -8.73 -3.02 -16.39
N LEU A 47 -7.99 -1.91 -16.24
CA LEU A 47 -8.50 -0.55 -16.38
C LEU A 47 -8.50 -0.05 -17.83
N GLY A 48 -8.02 -0.84 -18.80
CA GLY A 48 -7.89 -0.43 -20.19
C GLY A 48 -6.82 0.65 -20.42
N ILE A 49 -5.85 0.78 -19.52
CA ILE A 49 -4.77 1.75 -19.65
C ILE A 49 -3.72 1.20 -20.60
N ALA A 50 -3.45 1.94 -21.69
CA ALA A 50 -2.51 1.54 -22.72
C ALA A 50 -1.08 1.41 -22.17
N ARG A 51 -0.33 0.43 -22.70
CA ARG A 51 1.07 0.23 -22.32
C ARG A 51 1.90 1.46 -22.69
N GLY A 52 2.59 2.05 -21.71
CA GLY A 52 3.43 3.22 -21.92
C GLY A 52 2.73 4.57 -21.72
N ASP A 53 1.43 4.58 -21.41
CA ASP A 53 0.70 5.80 -21.05
C ASP A 53 1.10 6.29 -19.65
N ARG A 54 2.17 7.09 -19.61
CA ARG A 54 2.73 7.64 -18.36
C ARG A 54 1.74 8.53 -17.62
N ALA A 55 0.87 9.25 -18.34
CA ALA A 55 -0.09 10.16 -17.74
C ALA A 55 -1.21 9.36 -17.03
N ALA A 56 -1.74 8.33 -17.68
CA ALA A 56 -2.72 7.44 -17.07
C ALA A 56 -2.14 6.66 -15.89
N TYR A 57 -0.87 6.22 -15.98
CA TYR A 57 -0.19 5.59 -14.84
C TYR A 57 -0.05 6.54 -13.65
N ALA A 58 0.36 7.78 -13.88
CA ALA A 58 0.48 8.78 -12.82
C ALA A 58 -0.89 9.07 -12.18
N LYS A 59 -1.94 9.22 -13.00
CA LYS A 59 -3.32 9.41 -12.52
C LYS A 59 -3.78 8.22 -11.66
N GLN A 60 -3.58 6.99 -12.13
CA GLN A 60 -3.95 5.79 -11.37
C GLN A 60 -3.15 5.66 -10.07
N ALA A 61 -1.86 6.04 -10.07
CA ALA A 61 -1.04 6.05 -8.88
C ALA A 61 -1.57 7.03 -7.82
N LEU A 62 -2.07 8.20 -8.24
CA LEU A 62 -2.64 9.21 -7.35
C LEU A 62 -3.90 8.75 -6.61
N GLU A 63 -4.62 7.74 -7.12
CA GLU A 63 -5.77 7.16 -6.42
C GLU A 63 -5.40 6.59 -5.04
N ASN A 64 -4.13 6.26 -4.80
CA ASN A 64 -3.66 5.91 -3.45
C ASN A 64 -3.98 7.01 -2.44
N TYR A 65 -3.72 8.27 -2.81
CA TYR A 65 -3.94 9.44 -1.95
C TYR A 65 -5.38 9.93 -1.95
N ASN A 66 -6.20 9.34 -2.83
CA ASN A 66 -7.65 9.42 -2.80
C ASN A 66 -8.29 8.24 -2.03
N PHE A 67 -7.46 7.35 -1.45
CA PHE A 67 -7.87 6.14 -0.73
C PHE A 67 -8.72 5.18 -1.59
N PHE A 68 -8.59 5.27 -2.92
CA PHE A 68 -9.44 4.58 -3.90
C PHE A 68 -10.95 4.77 -3.65
N GLY A 69 -11.34 5.90 -3.06
CA GLY A 69 -12.74 6.19 -2.70
C GLY A 69 -13.22 5.56 -1.39
N ALA A 70 -12.35 4.88 -0.63
CA ALA A 70 -12.72 4.26 0.64
C ALA A 70 -13.24 5.29 1.66
N PRO A 71 -14.27 4.93 2.46
CA PRO A 71 -14.81 5.80 3.51
C PRO A 71 -13.86 5.95 4.70
N HIS A 72 -12.98 4.97 4.94
CA HIS A 72 -12.10 4.92 6.10
C HIS A 72 -10.63 4.66 5.72
N ILE A 73 -9.73 5.16 6.57
CA ILE A 73 -8.29 4.94 6.49
C ILE A 73 -7.77 4.66 7.91
N ALA A 74 -7.00 3.60 8.07
CA ALA A 74 -6.17 3.36 9.24
C ALA A 74 -4.71 3.73 8.91
N VAL A 75 -4.01 4.43 9.80
CA VAL A 75 -2.58 4.71 9.66
C VAL A 75 -1.84 3.80 10.64
N ILE A 76 -0.92 2.99 10.13
CA ILE A 76 -0.13 2.05 10.91
C ILE A 76 1.25 2.65 11.14
N HIS A 77 1.66 2.75 12.39
CA HIS A 77 2.95 3.30 12.79
C HIS A 77 3.53 2.54 13.98
N THR A 78 4.85 2.54 14.11
CA THR A 78 5.59 1.92 15.22
C THR A 78 6.45 2.95 15.94
N ASN A 79 6.89 2.61 17.15
CA ASN A 79 7.90 3.38 17.89
C ASN A 79 9.27 3.27 17.19
N GLU A 80 9.96 4.40 17.08
CA GLU A 80 11.29 4.50 16.48
C GLU A 80 12.33 3.58 17.15
N PRO A 81 12.40 3.46 18.49
CA PRO A 81 13.36 2.57 19.13
C PRO A 81 13.21 1.09 18.79
N LEU A 82 12.03 0.66 18.32
CA LEU A 82 11.81 -0.74 17.88
C LEU A 82 12.42 -1.02 16.51
N GLY A 83 12.77 0.03 15.74
CA GLY A 83 13.37 -0.08 14.42
C GLY A 83 12.63 -1.03 13.50
N ILE A 84 13.38 -1.89 12.82
CA ILE A 84 12.84 -2.87 11.85
C ILE A 84 11.96 -3.93 12.54
N TYR A 85 12.24 -4.32 13.78
CA TYR A 85 11.42 -5.30 14.50
C TYR A 85 10.00 -4.80 14.69
N GLY A 86 9.83 -3.52 15.04
CA GLY A 86 8.50 -2.91 15.12
C GLY A 86 7.74 -2.93 13.79
N ALA A 87 8.43 -2.79 12.66
CA ALA A 87 7.82 -2.92 11.33
C ALA A 87 7.41 -4.37 10.99
N ILE A 88 8.21 -5.35 11.41
CA ILE A 88 7.88 -6.78 11.27
C ILE A 88 6.60 -7.11 12.04
N ASP A 89 6.50 -6.67 13.29
CA ASP A 89 5.31 -6.87 14.13
C ASP A 89 4.08 -6.18 13.53
N CYS A 90 4.25 -4.96 12.99
CA CYS A 90 3.19 -4.27 12.25
C CYS A 90 2.74 -5.08 11.03
N GLY A 91 3.62 -5.81 10.35
CA GLY A 91 3.25 -6.67 9.23
C GLY A 91 2.27 -7.79 9.63
N GLY A 92 2.48 -8.39 10.81
CA GLY A 92 1.52 -9.32 11.41
C GLY A 92 0.19 -8.65 11.73
N TYR A 93 0.22 -7.46 12.35
CA TYR A 93 -0.98 -6.68 12.66
C TYR A 93 -1.78 -6.30 11.41
N VAL A 94 -1.12 -5.83 10.36
CA VAL A 94 -1.75 -5.48 9.06
C VAL A 94 -2.44 -6.71 8.47
N SER A 95 -1.79 -7.87 8.50
CA SER A 95 -2.37 -9.13 8.02
C SER A 95 -3.63 -9.50 8.80
N ASN A 96 -3.57 -9.44 10.13
CA ASN A 96 -4.73 -9.71 11.00
C ASN A 96 -5.86 -8.71 10.78
N PHE A 97 -5.55 -7.42 10.61
CA PHE A 97 -6.54 -6.38 10.30
C PHE A 97 -7.29 -6.71 9.00
N MET A 98 -6.57 -7.05 7.93
CA MET A 98 -7.18 -7.39 6.64
C MET A 98 -8.06 -8.64 6.73
N LEU A 99 -7.58 -9.68 7.42
CA LEU A 99 -8.35 -10.91 7.62
C LEU A 99 -9.62 -10.68 8.43
N ALA A 100 -9.53 -9.90 9.52
CA ALA A 100 -10.69 -9.56 10.34
C ALA A 100 -11.70 -8.69 9.57
N ALA A 101 -11.23 -7.69 8.81
CA ALA A 101 -12.08 -6.86 7.97
C ALA A 101 -12.80 -7.70 6.90
N GLN A 102 -12.08 -8.61 6.24
CA GLN A 102 -12.65 -9.53 5.26
C GLN A 102 -13.71 -10.45 5.88
N ALA A 103 -13.48 -10.97 7.09
CA ALA A 103 -14.45 -11.79 7.81
C ALA A 103 -15.75 -11.02 8.15
N LEU A 104 -15.67 -9.68 8.24
CA LEU A 104 -16.81 -8.78 8.43
C LEU A 104 -17.42 -8.27 7.10
N GLY A 105 -16.97 -8.79 5.96
CA GLY A 105 -17.46 -8.39 4.63
C GLY A 105 -16.91 -7.06 4.11
N LEU A 106 -15.82 -6.55 4.69
CA LEU A 106 -15.16 -5.32 4.25
C LEU A 106 -13.97 -5.62 3.33
N GLY A 107 -13.80 -4.78 2.31
CA GLY A 107 -12.59 -4.73 1.50
C GLY A 107 -11.52 -3.85 2.12
N THR A 108 -10.25 -4.22 1.93
CA THR A 108 -9.09 -3.48 2.42
C THR A 108 -8.00 -3.33 1.36
N ILE A 109 -7.29 -2.21 1.38
CA ILE A 109 -6.12 -1.95 0.53
C ILE A 109 -4.99 -1.45 1.43
N PRO A 110 -3.99 -2.28 1.77
CA PRO A 110 -2.78 -1.82 2.45
C PRO A 110 -1.89 -1.04 1.47
N GLN A 111 -1.40 0.13 1.88
CA GLN A 111 -0.77 1.11 1.02
C GLN A 111 0.54 1.62 1.62
N ALA A 112 1.65 1.15 1.08
CA ALA A 112 2.96 1.76 1.32
C ALA A 112 3.06 3.17 0.72
N ALA A 113 2.22 3.50 -0.27
CA ALA A 113 2.21 4.82 -0.91
C ALA A 113 1.97 5.96 0.09
N LEU A 114 1.11 5.76 1.09
CA LEU A 114 0.82 6.79 2.09
C LEU A 114 2.02 7.06 3.00
N ALA A 115 2.81 6.03 3.32
CA ALA A 115 4.00 6.16 4.15
C ALA A 115 5.10 7.03 3.51
N ARG A 116 5.04 7.30 2.19
CA ARG A 116 5.93 8.22 1.48
C ARG A 116 5.80 9.68 1.91
N HIS A 117 4.74 10.01 2.66
CA HIS A 117 4.45 11.35 3.18
C HIS A 117 4.35 11.29 4.71
N SER A 118 5.32 10.64 5.35
CA SER A 118 5.32 10.36 6.79
C SER A 118 5.32 11.65 7.62
N GLY A 119 6.03 12.69 7.18
CA GLY A 119 6.07 13.97 7.86
C GLY A 119 4.72 14.68 7.84
N LEU A 120 4.00 14.64 6.71
CA LEU A 120 2.63 15.16 6.67
C LEU A 120 1.71 14.36 7.56
N ILE A 121 1.82 13.03 7.56
CA ILE A 121 1.02 12.16 8.44
C ILE A 121 1.24 12.52 9.90
N ARG A 122 2.50 12.63 10.35
CA ARG A 122 2.82 13.04 11.73
C ARG A 122 2.22 14.40 12.06
N ARG A 123 2.44 15.42 11.22
CA ARG A 123 1.87 16.77 11.41
C ARG A 123 0.35 16.78 11.44
N HIS A 124 -0.31 16.01 10.55
CA HIS A 124 -1.76 16.01 10.42
C HIS A 124 -2.47 15.35 11.60
N PHE A 125 -1.88 14.28 12.15
CA PHE A 125 -2.46 13.51 13.25
C PHE A 125 -1.82 13.80 14.60
N SER A 126 -0.93 14.80 14.68
CA SER A 126 -0.18 15.16 15.88
C SER A 126 0.54 13.96 16.51
N LEU A 127 1.14 13.12 15.65
CA LEU A 127 1.96 12.00 16.12
C LEU A 127 3.30 12.55 16.63
N PRO A 128 3.84 12.02 17.74
CA PRO A 128 5.18 12.36 18.18
C PRO A 128 6.25 11.99 17.14
N ASP A 129 7.41 12.65 17.21
CA ASP A 129 8.52 12.42 16.27
C ASP A 129 9.13 11.00 16.40
N ASP A 130 8.86 10.30 17.50
CA ASP A 130 9.25 8.90 17.71
C ASP A 130 8.33 7.90 16.97
N ARG A 131 7.39 8.38 16.15
CA ARG A 131 6.48 7.53 15.36
C ARG A 131 6.94 7.40 13.93
N ARG A 132 7.26 6.14 13.57
CA ARG A 132 7.61 5.72 12.22
C ARG A 132 6.38 5.16 11.51
N VAL A 133 5.96 5.80 10.43
CA VAL A 133 4.81 5.40 9.62
C VAL A 133 5.19 4.20 8.75
N VAL A 134 4.47 3.09 8.92
CA VAL A 134 4.70 1.83 8.19
C VAL A 134 3.88 1.80 6.90
N CYS A 135 2.57 2.01 7.00
CA CYS A 135 1.65 2.06 5.87
C CYS A 135 0.33 2.72 6.28
N GLY A 136 -0.57 2.93 5.32
CA GLY A 136 -1.99 3.10 5.65
C GLY A 136 -2.83 1.95 5.07
N ILE A 137 -4.04 1.77 5.57
CA ILE A 137 -5.00 0.77 5.10
C ILE A 137 -6.30 1.49 4.78
N SER A 138 -6.65 1.59 3.50
CA SER A 138 -7.96 2.06 3.07
C SER A 138 -8.97 0.92 3.18
N PHE A 139 -10.15 1.18 3.76
CA PHE A 139 -11.14 0.13 3.96
C PHE A 139 -12.58 0.62 3.93
N GLY A 140 -13.48 -0.29 3.56
CA GLY A 140 -14.92 -0.07 3.44
C GLY A 140 -15.60 -1.20 2.66
N TYR A 141 -16.82 -0.98 2.20
CA TYR A 141 -17.49 -1.94 1.32
C TYR A 141 -16.94 -1.86 -0.10
N ALA A 142 -16.56 -3.00 -0.66
CA ALA A 142 -16.00 -3.07 -2.00
C ALA A 142 -17.09 -2.87 -3.07
N ASP A 143 -16.79 -2.05 -4.08
CA ASP A 143 -17.58 -2.02 -5.31
C ASP A 143 -17.18 -3.22 -6.19
N HIS A 144 -17.95 -4.30 -6.10
CA HIS A 144 -17.70 -5.52 -6.87
C HIS A 144 -17.94 -5.36 -8.38
N ALA A 145 -18.63 -4.30 -8.82
CA ALA A 145 -18.85 -4.02 -10.23
C ALA A 145 -17.67 -3.23 -10.85
N HIS A 146 -16.86 -2.56 -10.03
CA HIS A 146 -15.70 -1.82 -10.51
C HIS A 146 -14.65 -2.79 -11.10
N LYS A 147 -14.29 -2.61 -12.38
CA LYS A 147 -13.39 -3.51 -13.11
C LYS A 147 -12.08 -3.82 -12.37
N VAL A 148 -11.49 -2.83 -11.70
CA VAL A 148 -10.24 -3.01 -10.93
C VAL A 148 -10.32 -4.15 -9.91
N ASN A 149 -11.51 -4.49 -9.42
CA ASN A 149 -11.72 -5.53 -8.42
C ASN A 149 -11.92 -6.94 -9.03
N SER A 150 -11.95 -7.06 -10.36
CA SER A 150 -12.22 -8.32 -11.06
C SER A 150 -10.98 -9.16 -11.37
N TYR A 151 -9.77 -8.59 -11.37
CA TYR A 151 -8.55 -9.34 -11.64
C TYR A 151 -7.98 -10.01 -10.38
N ARG A 152 -7.13 -11.01 -10.59
CA ARG A 152 -6.40 -11.69 -9.52
C ARG A 152 -4.92 -11.75 -9.89
N THR A 153 -4.08 -11.49 -8.91
CA THR A 153 -2.63 -11.64 -9.03
C THR A 153 -2.26 -13.12 -8.88
N SER A 154 -1.25 -13.57 -9.62
CA SER A 154 -0.66 -14.89 -9.44
C SER A 154 0.03 -15.00 -8.06
N ARG A 155 0.32 -16.23 -7.63
CA ARG A 155 1.13 -16.51 -6.45
C ARG A 155 2.26 -17.46 -6.84
N ALA A 156 3.41 -17.27 -6.21
CA ALA A 156 4.49 -18.24 -6.26
C ALA A 156 4.00 -19.60 -5.74
N THR A 157 4.51 -20.68 -6.30
CA THR A 157 4.19 -22.02 -5.81
C THR A 157 4.84 -22.26 -4.44
N VAL A 158 4.40 -23.31 -3.74
CA VAL A 158 5.04 -23.71 -2.48
C VAL A 158 6.52 -24.05 -2.72
N ALA A 159 6.83 -24.77 -3.81
CA ALA A 159 8.21 -25.11 -4.17
C ALA A 159 9.09 -23.87 -4.46
N ASP A 160 8.51 -22.76 -4.90
CA ASP A 160 9.24 -21.50 -5.13
C ASP A 160 9.59 -20.75 -3.83
N THR A 161 8.98 -21.13 -2.70
CA THR A 161 9.04 -20.35 -1.45
C THR A 161 9.40 -21.16 -0.21
N VAL A 162 9.37 -22.50 -0.30
CA VAL A 162 9.58 -23.40 0.83
C VAL A 162 10.59 -24.48 0.45
N THR A 163 11.62 -24.65 1.30
CA THR A 163 12.50 -25.81 1.27
C THR A 163 12.11 -26.74 2.41
N PHE A 164 11.66 -27.95 2.08
CA PHE A 164 11.43 -29.01 3.07
C PHE A 164 12.76 -29.71 3.36
N VAL A 165 13.02 -29.97 4.64
CA VAL A 165 14.20 -30.69 5.10
C VAL A 165 13.72 -31.87 5.93
N ASP A 166 14.04 -33.08 5.51
CA ASP A 166 13.80 -34.28 6.30
C ASP A 166 14.87 -34.36 7.40
N VAL A 167 14.43 -34.59 8.65
CA VAL A 167 15.29 -34.72 9.84
C VAL A 167 15.29 -36.16 10.32
#